data_AF-A0A8D8ATY3-F1
#
_entry.id   AF-A0A8D8ATY3-F1
#
_cell.length_a   1.000
_cell.length_b   1.000
_cell.length_c   1.000
_cell.angle_alpha   90.00
_cell.angle_beta   90.00
_cell.angle_gamma   90.00
#
_symmetry.space_group_name_H-M   'P 1'
#
loop_
_entity.id
_entity.type
_entity.pdbx_description
1 polymer ?
#
loop_
_entity_poly.entity_id
_entity_poly.type
_entity_poly.pdbx_seq_one_letter_code
_entity_poly.pdbx_strand_id
1 'polypeptide(L)'
;SLCFCSNEQYLVSLGGKDCGSIIVWDIEQNIAICGTIATKETTGDALNVCALRQRWTVFVSGGDQNLRVWHIDRDRKRLEVQDVAVGKLRREFTGMCITEDDEILYVGTMSGD
;
A
#
# COMPACT_ATOMS: atom_id res chain seq x y z
N SER A 1 4.16 -1.12 -9.19
CA SER A 1 2.69 -1.29 -9.04
C SER A 1 2.05 0.08 -8.83
N LEU A 2 0.77 0.28 -9.15
CA LEU A 2 0.07 1.55 -8.91
C LEU A 2 -1.42 1.32 -8.60
N CYS A 3 -2.04 2.26 -7.89
CA CYS A 3 -3.48 2.30 -7.70
C CYS A 3 -4.00 3.74 -7.59
N PHE A 4 -5.23 3.96 -8.07
CA PHE A 4 -5.97 5.19 -7.84
C PHE A 4 -6.79 5.05 -6.55
N CYS A 5 -6.82 6.10 -5.74
CA CYS A 5 -7.77 6.20 -4.64
C CYS A 5 -9.20 6.35 -5.19
N SER A 6 -10.20 5.89 -4.43
CA SER A 6 -11.57 5.77 -4.92
C SER A 6 -12.25 7.08 -5.32
N ASN A 7 -11.78 8.22 -4.81
CA ASN A 7 -12.25 9.54 -5.19
C ASN A 7 -11.42 10.20 -6.30
N GLU A 8 -10.46 9.48 -6.90
CA GLU A 8 -9.55 9.96 -7.94
C GLU A 8 -8.71 11.20 -7.56
N GLN A 9 -8.63 11.55 -6.28
CA GLN A 9 -7.82 12.67 -5.82
C GLN A 9 -6.33 12.32 -5.76
N TYR A 10 -6.02 11.06 -5.43
CA TYR A 10 -4.67 10.57 -5.31
C TYR A 10 -4.38 9.37 -6.20
N LEU A 11 -3.16 9.36 -6.74
CA LEU A 11 -2.50 8.19 -7.30
C LEU A 11 -1.40 7.75 -6.34
N VAL A 12 -1.32 6.45 -6.07
CA VAL A 12 -0.22 5.86 -5.32
C VAL A 12 0.61 5.01 -6.27
N SER A 13 1.91 5.29 -6.32
CA SER A 13 2.86 4.50 -7.09
C SER A 13 3.87 3.82 -6.17
N LEU A 14 4.12 2.54 -6.41
CA LEU A 14 5.19 1.78 -5.78
C LEU A 14 6.29 1.52 -6.80
N GLY A 15 7.49 2.02 -6.50
CA GLY A 15 8.71 1.80 -7.27
C GLY A 15 9.08 0.33 -7.34
N GLY A 16 9.86 -0.03 -8.37
CA GLY A 16 10.37 -1.39 -8.53
C GLY A 16 11.27 -1.84 -7.38
N LYS A 17 11.70 -3.10 -7.43
CA LYS A 17 12.49 -3.76 -6.38
C LYS A 17 13.73 -2.96 -5.92
N ASP A 18 14.39 -2.29 -6.86
CA ASP A 18 15.61 -1.52 -6.56
C ASP A 18 15.33 -0.18 -5.84
N CYS A 19 14.08 0.30 -5.86
CA CYS A 19 13.67 1.55 -5.22
C CYS A 19 12.87 1.29 -3.94
N GLY A 20 11.84 0.44 -4.00
CA GLY A 20 10.95 0.16 -2.86
C GLY A 20 10.16 1.37 -2.34
N SER A 21 10.20 2.51 -3.02
CA SER A 21 9.55 3.75 -2.59
C SER A 21 8.09 3.79 -2.97
N ILE A 22 7.24 4.17 -2.01
CA ILE A 22 5.86 4.60 -2.25
C ILE A 22 5.86 6.10 -2.43
N ILE A 23 5.24 6.58 -3.51
CA ILE A 23 5.01 8.00 -3.77
C ILE A 23 3.50 8.24 -3.91
N VAL A 24 3.01 9.29 -3.24
CA VAL A 24 1.62 9.76 -3.34
C VAL A 24 1.59 11.01 -4.20
N TRP A 25 0.72 11.01 -5.20
CA TRP A 25 0.53 12.10 -6.15
C TRP A 25 -0.86 12.72 -5.96
N ASP A 26 -0.91 14.05 -5.88
CA ASP A 26 -2.16 14.81 -6.04
C ASP A 26 -2.44 14.94 -7.54
N ILE A 27 -3.53 14.34 -8.01
CA ILE A 27 -3.86 14.28 -9.44
C ILE A 27 -4.32 15.65 -9.94
N GLU A 28 -5.16 16.34 -9.16
CA GLU A 28 -5.68 17.65 -9.54
C GLU A 28 -4.55 18.69 -9.64
N GLN A 29 -3.65 18.69 -8.66
CA GLN A 29 -2.53 19.63 -8.63
C GLN A 29 -1.33 19.20 -9.49
N ASN A 30 -1.29 17.95 -9.97
CA ASN A 30 -0.16 17.36 -10.71
C ASN A 30 1.18 17.44 -9.93
N ILE A 31 1.15 17.17 -8.63
CA ILE A 31 2.35 17.20 -7.77
C ILE A 31 2.52 15.90 -6.96
N ALA A 32 3.77 15.53 -6.67
CA ALA A 32 4.06 14.55 -5.64
C ALA A 32 3.91 15.22 -4.26
N ILE A 33 3.06 14.66 -3.40
CA ILE A 33 2.83 15.17 -2.04
C ILE A 33 3.96 14.70 -1.12
N CYS A 34 4.18 13.38 -1.09
CA CYS A 34 5.13 12.75 -0.19
C CYS A 34 5.57 11.39 -0.72
N GLY A 35 6.71 10.92 -0.22
CA GLY A 35 7.21 9.58 -0.50
C GLY A 35 7.93 8.97 0.70
N THR A 36 7.91 7.65 0.79
CA THR A 36 8.56 6.89 1.85
C THR A 36 8.97 5.51 1.36
N ILE A 37 9.88 4.85 2.07
CA ILE A 37 10.25 3.47 1.79
C ILE A 37 9.15 2.53 2.30
N ALA A 38 8.68 1.63 1.43
CA ALA A 38 7.61 0.70 1.75
C ALA A 38 8.04 -0.38 2.76
N THR A 39 9.31 -0.75 2.73
CA THR A 39 9.88 -1.77 3.59
C THR A 39 10.13 -1.24 4.99
N LYS A 40 10.14 -2.16 5.95
CA LYS A 40 10.67 -1.97 7.30
C LYS A 40 11.88 -2.88 7.45
N GLU A 41 12.79 -2.57 8.37
CA GLU A 41 14.02 -3.34 8.63
C GLU A 41 13.82 -4.86 8.82
N THR A 42 12.61 -5.29 9.18
CA THR A 42 12.28 -6.68 9.50
C THR A 42 11.42 -7.39 8.43
N THR A 43 11.10 -6.71 7.33
CA THR A 43 10.23 -7.22 6.25
C THR A 43 10.94 -7.13 4.90
N GLY A 44 10.58 -8.00 3.96
CA GLY A 44 11.03 -7.90 2.58
C GLY A 44 10.32 -6.78 1.79
N ASP A 45 10.47 -6.85 0.47
CA ASP A 45 10.00 -5.84 -0.47
C ASP A 45 8.47 -5.82 -0.61
N ALA A 46 7.89 -4.62 -0.68
CA ALA A 46 6.54 -4.45 -1.18
C ALA A 46 6.54 -4.66 -2.71
N LEU A 47 5.54 -5.37 -3.22
CA LEU A 47 5.40 -5.69 -4.63
C LEU A 47 4.14 -5.06 -5.23
N ASN A 48 3.09 -4.88 -4.42
CA ASN A 48 1.79 -4.40 -4.84
C ASN A 48 1.24 -3.32 -3.89
N VAL A 49 0.36 -2.48 -4.43
CA VAL A 49 -0.46 -1.54 -3.67
C VAL A 49 -1.94 -1.71 -4.02
N CYS A 50 -2.83 -1.50 -3.05
CA CYS A 50 -4.27 -1.60 -3.20
C CYS A 50 -4.95 -0.46 -2.42
N ALA A 51 -5.71 0.39 -3.10
CA ALA A 51 -6.48 1.44 -2.44
C ALA A 51 -7.76 0.88 -1.81
N LEU A 52 -8.19 1.48 -0.69
CA LEU A 52 -9.49 1.23 -0.11
C LEU A 52 -10.61 1.88 -0.95
N ARG A 53 -11.84 1.37 -0.82
CA ARG A 53 -13.04 1.75 -1.59
C ARG A 53 -13.76 2.95 -0.98
N GLN A 54 -14.00 2.97 0.32
CA GLN A 54 -14.70 4.07 1.01
C GLN A 54 -13.70 5.05 1.63
N ARG A 55 -12.58 4.55 2.16
CA ARG A 55 -11.54 5.33 2.84
C ARG A 55 -10.45 5.76 1.85
N TRP A 56 -10.75 6.74 1.00
CA TRP A 56 -9.89 7.21 -0.10
C TRP A 56 -8.50 7.74 0.30
N THR A 57 -8.27 8.09 1.57
CA THR A 57 -6.94 8.46 2.08
C THR A 57 -6.12 7.25 2.56
N VAL A 58 -6.62 6.02 2.39
CA VAL A 58 -6.01 4.80 2.90
C VAL A 58 -5.73 3.81 1.78
N PHE A 59 -4.57 3.17 1.85
CA PHE A 59 -4.20 2.08 0.94
C PHE A 59 -3.33 1.06 1.68
N VAL A 60 -3.11 -0.08 1.04
CA VAL A 60 -2.33 -1.19 1.57
C VAL A 60 -1.17 -1.48 0.63
N SER A 61 0.01 -1.78 1.18
CA SER A 61 1.11 -2.41 0.45
C SER A 61 1.22 -3.88 0.82
N GLY A 62 1.51 -4.73 -0.17
CA GLY A 62 1.68 -6.18 -0.02
C GLY A 62 2.92 -6.69 -0.77
N GLY A 63 3.65 -7.66 -0.21
CA GLY A 63 4.82 -8.28 -0.84
C GLY A 63 5.47 -9.36 0.03
N ASP A 64 6.80 -9.46 0.03
CA ASP A 64 7.54 -10.47 0.82
C ASP A 64 7.50 -10.12 2.31
N GLN A 65 6.65 -10.83 3.08
CA GLN A 65 6.44 -10.58 4.51
C GLN A 65 6.09 -9.12 4.84
N ASN A 66 5.68 -8.36 3.82
CA ASN A 66 5.35 -6.96 3.89
C ASN A 66 3.85 -6.85 3.67
N LEU A 67 3.11 -6.57 4.73
CA LEU A 67 1.70 -6.22 4.65
C LEU A 67 1.47 -5.02 5.58
N ARG A 68 1.19 -3.86 5.00
CA ARG A 68 1.17 -2.59 5.73
C ARG A 68 0.02 -1.72 5.25
N VAL A 69 -0.68 -1.11 6.19
CA VAL A 69 -1.75 -0.14 5.94
C VAL A 69 -1.15 1.26 6.05
N TRP A 70 -1.47 2.12 5.09
CA TRP A 70 -0.93 3.45 4.96
C TRP A 70 -2.05 4.48 4.94
N HIS A 71 -1.89 5.56 5.68
CA HIS A 71 -2.79 6.71 5.69
C HIS A 71 -2.08 7.95 5.13
N ILE A 72 -2.73 8.61 4.18
CA ILE A 72 -2.24 9.83 3.54
C ILE A 72 -2.61 11.02 4.43
N ASP A 73 -1.62 11.61 5.09
CA ASP A 73 -1.74 12.87 5.81
C ASP A 73 -1.30 14.01 4.86
N ARG A 74 -2.27 14.58 4.15
CA ARG A 74 -2.03 15.64 3.15
C ARG A 74 -1.45 16.90 3.79
N ASP A 75 -1.99 17.30 4.94
CA ASP A 75 -1.62 18.54 5.61
C ASP A 75 -0.17 18.50 6.07
N ARG A 76 0.27 17.36 6.62
CA ARG A 76 1.66 17.16 7.03
C ARG A 76 2.56 16.63 5.92
N LYS A 77 2.00 16.38 4.73
CA LYS A 77 2.71 15.81 3.57
C LYS A 77 3.51 14.56 3.95
N ARG A 78 2.86 13.60 4.60
CA ARG A 78 3.50 12.36 5.05
C ARG A 78 2.55 11.17 4.95
N LEU A 79 3.14 10.00 5.08
CA LEU A 79 2.41 8.74 5.23
C LEU A 79 2.53 8.27 6.68
N GLU A 80 1.38 7.98 7.28
CA GLU A 80 1.32 7.24 8.54
C GLU A 80 1.13 5.76 8.22
N VAL A 81 1.79 4.89 8.97
CA VAL A 81 1.86 3.46 8.62
C VAL A 81 1.57 2.58 9.82
N GLN A 82 0.81 1.52 9.58
CA GLN A 82 0.52 0.46 10.52
C GLN A 82 0.90 -0.89 9.92
N ASP A 83 1.76 -1.63 10.61
CA ASP A 83 2.16 -2.97 10.20
C ASP A 83 1.04 -3.97 10.53
N VAL A 84 0.72 -4.87 9.59
CA VAL A 84 -0.26 -5.94 9.82
C VAL A 84 0.46 -7.15 10.40
N ALA A 85 0.00 -7.61 11.57
CA ALA A 85 0.56 -8.80 12.22
C ALA A 85 0.17 -10.08 11.48
N VAL A 86 1.05 -10.59 10.63
CA VAL A 86 0.86 -11.82 9.85
C VAL A 86 1.43 -13.06 10.56
N GLY A 87 1.12 -13.23 11.85
CA GLY A 87 1.40 -14.43 12.64
C GLY A 87 2.80 -15.06 12.40
N LYS A 88 2.87 -16.38 12.31
CA LYS A 88 4.11 -17.12 11.95
C LYS A 88 4.24 -17.34 10.43
N LEU A 89 3.34 -16.78 9.64
CA LEU A 89 3.19 -17.11 8.23
C LEU A 89 4.12 -16.22 7.42
N ARG A 90 5.28 -16.79 7.04
CA ARG A 90 6.18 -16.16 6.08
C ARG A 90 5.67 -16.44 4.67
N ARG A 91 4.95 -15.47 4.11
CA ARG A 91 4.40 -15.57 2.75
C ARG A 91 4.78 -14.35 1.92
N GLU A 92 4.90 -14.57 0.62
CA GLU A 92 4.94 -13.52 -0.37
C GLU A 92 3.50 -13.25 -0.84
N PHE A 93 3.02 -12.02 -0.66
CA PHE A 93 1.68 -11.62 -1.07
C PHE A 93 1.69 -11.16 -2.53
N THR A 94 1.05 -11.93 -3.41
CA THR A 94 1.12 -11.74 -4.87
C THR A 94 -0.08 -10.99 -5.44
N GLY A 95 -1.23 -11.02 -4.76
CA GLY A 95 -2.46 -10.33 -5.15
C GLY A 95 -3.23 -9.80 -3.95
N MET A 96 -4.01 -8.74 -4.15
CA MET A 96 -4.80 -8.09 -3.10
C MET A 96 -6.16 -7.65 -3.64
N CYS A 97 -7.23 -7.89 -2.87
CA CYS A 97 -8.58 -7.42 -3.17
C CYS A 97 -9.29 -7.02 -1.86
N ILE A 98 -9.76 -5.78 -1.78
CA ILE A 98 -10.50 -5.24 -0.64
C ILE A 98 -12.01 -5.32 -0.92
N THR A 99 -12.81 -5.63 0.09
CA THR A 99 -14.27 -5.56 0.01
C THR A 99 -14.78 -4.13 -0.17
N GLU A 100 -16.00 -3.98 -0.68
CA GLU A 100 -16.63 -2.67 -0.96
C GLU A 100 -16.86 -1.81 0.30
N ASP A 101 -16.91 -2.44 1.46
CA ASP A 101 -17.08 -1.80 2.78
C ASP A 101 -15.75 -1.54 3.51
N ASP A 102 -14.60 -1.88 2.90
CA ASP A 102 -13.26 -1.76 3.49
C ASP A 102 -13.01 -2.59 4.77
N GLU A 103 -13.85 -3.59 5.03
CA GLU A 103 -13.74 -4.39 6.26
C GLU A 103 -12.80 -5.61 6.10
N ILE A 104 -12.69 -6.18 4.89
CA ILE A 104 -11.89 -7.39 4.64
C ILE A 104 -10.97 -7.21 3.44
N LEU A 105 -9.67 -7.44 3.68
CA LEU A 105 -8.67 -7.58 2.63
C LEU A 105 -8.37 -9.05 2.38
N TYR A 106 -8.64 -9.53 1.17
CA TYR A 106 -8.18 -10.83 0.69
C TYR A 106 -6.78 -10.68 0.08
N VAL A 107 -5.86 -11.54 0.51
CA VAL A 107 -4.48 -11.59 -0.01
C VAL A 107 -4.19 -12.96 -0.60
N GLY A 108 -3.75 -12.97 -1.86
CA GLY A 108 -3.22 -14.17 -2.51
C GLY A 108 -1.77 -14.39 -2.11
N THR A 109 -1.37 -15.64 -1.94
CA THR A 109 -0.03 -16.03 -1.49
C THR A 109 0.66 -16.84 -2.59
N MET A 110 1.99 -16.72 -2.73
CA MET A 110 2.74 -17.53 -3.69
C MET A 110 2.64 -19.05 -3.40
N SER A 111 2.50 -19.43 -2.14
CA SER A 111 2.34 -20.83 -1.71
C SER A 111 0.98 -21.43 -2.10
N GLY A 112 -0.03 -20.59 -2.41
CA GLY A 112 -1.36 -21.05 -2.84
C GLY A 112 -2.19 -21.71 -1.74
N ASP A 113 -1.82 -21.52 -0.47
CA ASP A 113 -2.46 -22.07 0.73
C ASP A 113 -3.40 -21.08 1.43
#